data_AF-A0A1Q7D8C0-F1
#
_entry.id   AF-A0A1Q7D8C0-F1
#
_cell.length_a   1.000
_cell.length_b   1.000
_cell.length_c   1.000
_cell.angle_alpha   90.00
_cell.angle_beta   90.00
_cell.angle_gamma   90.00
#
_symmetry.space_group_name_H-M   'P 1'
#
loop_
_entity.id
_entity.type
_entity.pdbx_description
1 polymer ?
#
loop_
_entity_poly.entity_id
_entity_poly.type
_entity_poly.pdbx_seq_one_letter_code
_entity_poly.pdbx_strand_id
1 'polypeptide(L)'
;MQRVLHYRIYRLDDHLLERLHDQFEALSGARTWRCDRPWIASTHSRSLFEMEYFRHTRQGEPANLSAAGFVKMAGDETDALIITIFLRDLSAEYGIRILLKDGDHPLAKLRRLEFVKGSLPTGLSLEDVLAKRPVIKKVEGERILFYPPTFRLHSQSPPSPEWAYALCGIRAYAPTLMEAEQEALKMLRGFGHLGR
;
A
#
# COMPACT_ATOMS: atom_id res chain seq x y z
N MET A 1 -0.15 -19.69 -8.66
CA MET A 1 -1.32 -18.82 -8.42
C MET A 1 -0.85 -17.38 -8.44
N GLN A 2 -1.56 -16.50 -9.14
CA GLN A 2 -1.23 -15.08 -9.16
C GLN A 2 -1.78 -14.46 -7.87
N ARG A 3 -0.91 -13.89 -7.03
CA ARG A 3 -1.28 -13.24 -5.76
C ARG A 3 -2.19 -12.05 -6.04
N VAL A 4 -3.30 -11.93 -5.33
CA VAL A 4 -4.27 -10.83 -5.48
C VAL A 4 -4.52 -10.16 -4.13
N LEU A 5 -4.43 -8.83 -4.13
CA LEU A 5 -4.70 -7.99 -2.98
C LEU A 5 -6.12 -7.43 -3.09
N HIS A 6 -7.04 -7.89 -2.24
CA HIS A 6 -8.42 -7.41 -2.21
C HIS A 6 -8.62 -6.41 -1.08
N TYR A 7 -9.31 -5.31 -1.33
CA TYR A 7 -9.70 -4.34 -0.31
C TYR A 7 -11.17 -4.02 -0.32
N ARG A 8 -11.69 -3.73 0.87
CA ARG A 8 -13.09 -3.41 1.13
C ARG A 8 -13.17 -2.25 2.10
N ILE A 9 -14.05 -1.30 1.79
CA ILE A 9 -14.24 -0.07 2.54
C ILE A 9 -15.67 -0.08 3.06
N TYR A 10 -15.81 0.09 4.37
CA TYR A 10 -17.11 -0.01 5.04
C TYR A 10 -17.49 1.32 5.69
N ARG A 11 -18.79 1.64 5.65
CA ARG A 11 -19.39 2.80 6.33
C ARG A 11 -18.78 4.15 5.92
N LEU A 12 -18.34 4.27 4.67
CA LEU A 12 -18.06 5.58 4.06
C LEU A 12 -19.38 6.18 3.57
N ASP A 13 -19.59 7.46 3.90
CA ASP A 13 -20.77 8.21 3.47
C ASP A 13 -20.79 8.42 1.95
N ASP A 14 -21.98 8.37 1.35
CA ASP A 14 -22.14 8.39 -0.11
C ASP A 14 -21.57 9.66 -0.77
N HIS A 15 -21.69 10.82 -0.09
CA HIS A 15 -21.14 12.10 -0.57
C HIS A 15 -19.59 12.15 -0.62
N LEU A 16 -18.91 11.19 0.04
CA LEU A 16 -17.45 11.09 0.01
C LEU A 16 -16.95 10.09 -1.05
N LEU A 17 -17.85 9.37 -1.73
CA LEU A 17 -17.46 8.36 -2.71
C LEU A 17 -16.78 8.97 -3.93
N GLU A 18 -17.21 10.12 -4.43
CA GLU A 18 -16.53 10.81 -5.54
C GLU A 18 -15.08 11.14 -5.14
N ARG A 19 -14.87 11.69 -3.95
CA ARG A 19 -13.53 11.99 -3.43
C ARG A 19 -12.68 10.74 -3.26
N LEU A 20 -13.27 9.62 -2.84
CA LEU A 20 -12.57 8.33 -2.75
C LEU A 20 -12.08 7.88 -4.13
N HIS A 21 -12.92 7.99 -5.17
CA HIS A 21 -12.53 7.68 -6.54
C HIS A 21 -11.37 8.58 -7.01
N ASP A 22 -11.45 9.89 -6.76
CA ASP A 22 -10.36 10.82 -7.09
C ASP A 22 -9.04 10.46 -6.38
N GLN A 23 -9.10 10.01 -5.13
CA GLN A 23 -7.91 9.56 -4.39
C GLN A 23 -7.30 8.29 -4.98
N PHE A 24 -8.11 7.35 -5.46
CA PHE A 24 -7.63 6.15 -6.17
C PHE A 24 -7.04 6.49 -7.53
N GLU A 25 -7.65 7.41 -8.29
CA GLU A 25 -7.08 7.92 -9.55
C GLU A 25 -5.75 8.64 -9.33
N ALA A 26 -5.66 9.48 -8.29
CA ALA A 26 -4.42 10.13 -7.91
C ALA A 26 -3.32 9.11 -7.55
N LEU A 27 -3.65 8.07 -6.77
CA LEU A 27 -2.72 6.98 -6.44
C LEU A 27 -2.26 6.22 -7.70
N SER A 28 -3.21 5.89 -8.58
CA SER A 28 -2.98 5.20 -9.84
C SER A 28 -2.03 5.98 -10.74
N GLY A 29 -2.17 7.31 -10.80
CA GLY A 29 -1.34 8.22 -11.59
C GLY A 29 -0.02 8.66 -10.94
N ALA A 30 0.16 8.50 -9.62
CA ALA A 30 1.30 9.04 -8.88
C ALA A 30 2.66 8.42 -9.28
N ARG A 31 2.65 7.19 -9.82
CA ARG A 31 3.86 6.46 -10.21
C ARG A 31 3.58 5.35 -11.21
N THR A 32 4.64 4.77 -11.75
CA THR A 32 4.54 3.52 -12.52
C THR A 32 4.39 2.33 -11.58
N TRP A 33 3.33 1.55 -11.79
CA TRP A 33 3.05 0.31 -11.07
C TRP A 33 3.64 -0.89 -11.79
N ARG A 34 4.14 -1.88 -11.03
CA ARG A 34 4.51 -3.19 -11.60
C ARG A 34 3.36 -4.16 -11.56
N CYS A 35 2.53 -4.06 -10.52
CA CYS A 35 1.20 -4.68 -10.51
C CYS A 35 0.21 -3.89 -11.38
N ASP A 36 -1.02 -4.39 -11.45
CA ASP A 36 -2.13 -3.62 -12.01
C ASP A 36 -2.31 -2.31 -11.24
N ARG A 37 -2.75 -1.25 -11.94
CA ARG A 37 -3.03 0.04 -11.30
C ARG A 37 -4.13 -0.10 -10.24
N PRO A 38 -3.99 0.49 -9.04
CA PRO A 38 -5.05 0.51 -8.05
C PRO A 38 -6.32 1.18 -8.60
N TRP A 39 -7.48 0.60 -8.29
CA TRP A 39 -8.79 1.11 -8.70
C TRP A 39 -9.82 0.78 -7.62
N ILE A 40 -10.97 1.42 -7.64
CA ILE A 40 -12.03 1.18 -6.66
C ILE A 40 -13.38 1.14 -7.37
N ALA A 41 -14.30 0.33 -6.87
CA ALA A 41 -15.68 0.34 -7.30
C ALA A 41 -16.63 0.64 -6.15
N SER A 42 -17.68 1.39 -6.46
CA SER A 42 -18.75 1.76 -5.53
C SER A 42 -20.07 1.98 -6.29
N THR A 43 -21.09 2.50 -5.60
CA THR A 43 -22.33 2.98 -6.22
C THR A 43 -22.12 4.12 -7.22
N HIS A 44 -20.97 4.80 -7.18
CA HIS A 44 -20.63 5.93 -8.06
C HIS A 44 -19.84 5.51 -9.30
N SER A 45 -19.48 4.23 -9.41
CA SER A 45 -18.76 3.70 -10.58
C SER A 45 -19.58 3.83 -11.86
N ARG A 46 -18.91 4.23 -12.94
CA ARG A 46 -19.53 4.45 -14.25
C ARG A 46 -19.15 3.41 -15.30
N SER A 47 -18.04 2.67 -15.06
CA SER A 47 -17.62 1.60 -15.96
C SER A 47 -18.41 0.32 -15.68
N LEU A 48 -18.80 -0.39 -16.74
CA LEU A 48 -19.59 -1.62 -16.62
C LEU A 48 -18.91 -2.66 -15.72
N PHE A 49 -17.59 -2.80 -15.84
CA PHE A 49 -16.83 -3.76 -15.04
C PHE A 49 -16.90 -3.44 -13.55
N GLU A 50 -16.64 -2.20 -13.15
CA GLU A 50 -16.68 -1.79 -11.75
C GLU A 50 -18.08 -1.94 -11.14
N MET A 51 -19.11 -1.53 -11.90
CA MET A 51 -20.51 -1.64 -11.48
C MET A 51 -20.87 -3.10 -11.19
N GLU A 52 -20.55 -4.00 -12.13
CA GLU A 52 -20.84 -5.43 -11.97
C GLU A 52 -19.99 -6.07 -10.87
N TYR A 53 -18.71 -5.72 -10.78
CA TYR A 53 -17.83 -6.17 -9.71
C TYR A 53 -18.38 -5.78 -8.33
N PHE A 54 -18.77 -4.52 -8.15
CA PHE A 54 -19.29 -4.05 -6.87
C PHE A 54 -20.65 -4.69 -6.55
N ARG A 55 -21.54 -4.82 -7.54
CA ARG A 55 -22.84 -5.50 -7.40
C ARG A 55 -22.65 -6.93 -6.90
N HIS A 56 -21.75 -7.70 -7.49
CA HIS A 56 -21.45 -9.07 -7.07
C HIS A 56 -20.76 -9.12 -5.70
N THR A 57 -19.82 -8.22 -5.44
CA THR A 57 -19.11 -8.18 -4.15
C THR A 57 -20.06 -7.89 -3.00
N ARG A 58 -21.02 -6.99 -3.19
CA ARG A 58 -22.00 -6.61 -2.16
C ARG A 58 -22.94 -7.75 -1.77
N GLN A 59 -23.21 -8.71 -2.67
CA GLN A 59 -24.09 -9.85 -2.36
C GLN A 59 -23.49 -10.79 -1.30
N GLY A 60 -22.16 -10.86 -1.20
CA GLY A 60 -21.45 -11.74 -0.26
C GLY A 60 -20.90 -11.01 0.99
N GLU A 61 -21.20 -9.72 1.15
CA GLU A 61 -20.62 -8.87 2.19
C GLU A 61 -21.72 -8.27 3.08
N PRO A 62 -21.36 -7.80 4.30
CA PRO A 62 -22.30 -7.09 5.16
C PRO A 62 -22.90 -5.85 4.48
N ALA A 63 -24.11 -5.47 4.91
CA ALA A 63 -24.90 -4.37 4.31
C ALA A 63 -24.22 -2.98 4.34
N ASN A 64 -23.11 -2.83 5.06
CA ASN A 64 -22.37 -1.58 5.23
C ASN A 64 -21.13 -1.46 4.32
N LEU A 65 -21.00 -2.29 3.28
CA LEU A 65 -19.96 -2.15 2.27
C LEU A 65 -20.23 -0.91 1.40
N SER A 66 -19.30 0.05 1.43
CA SER A 66 -19.40 1.31 0.65
C SER A 66 -18.61 1.23 -0.66
N ALA A 67 -17.45 0.57 -0.65
CA ALA A 67 -16.62 0.41 -1.85
C ALA A 67 -15.73 -0.84 -1.75
N ALA A 68 -15.31 -1.38 -2.88
CA ALA A 68 -14.42 -2.54 -2.94
C ALA A 68 -13.55 -2.51 -4.21
N GLY A 69 -12.39 -3.16 -4.15
CA GLY A 69 -11.50 -3.33 -5.30
C GLY A 69 -10.48 -4.42 -5.07
N PHE A 70 -9.64 -4.64 -6.07
CA PHE A 70 -8.51 -5.56 -5.96
C PHE A 70 -7.38 -5.21 -6.92
N VAL A 71 -6.18 -5.68 -6.63
CA VAL A 71 -5.01 -5.53 -7.50
C VAL A 71 -4.33 -6.88 -7.67
N LYS A 72 -4.06 -7.29 -8.92
CA LYS A 72 -3.24 -8.48 -9.19
C LYS A 72 -1.77 -8.10 -9.03
N MET A 73 -1.09 -8.80 -8.13
CA MET A 73 0.31 -8.53 -7.85
C MET A 73 1.21 -9.15 -8.91
N ALA A 74 2.27 -8.42 -9.27
CA ALA A 74 3.34 -8.90 -10.15
C ALA A 74 4.62 -9.29 -9.38
N GLY A 75 4.50 -9.57 -8.07
CA GLY A 75 5.61 -9.98 -7.21
C GLY A 75 6.45 -8.83 -6.62
N ASP A 76 6.04 -7.57 -6.80
CA ASP A 76 6.66 -6.43 -6.10
C ASP A 76 5.96 -6.17 -4.76
N GLU A 77 6.67 -6.43 -3.65
CA GLU A 77 6.17 -6.17 -2.30
C GLU A 77 6.03 -4.67 -1.99
N THR A 78 6.76 -3.82 -2.70
CA THR A 78 6.68 -2.36 -2.53
C THR A 78 5.31 -1.86 -2.96
N ASP A 79 4.76 -2.42 -4.05
CA ASP A 79 3.43 -2.07 -4.56
C ASP A 79 2.35 -2.46 -3.54
N ALA A 80 2.42 -3.67 -2.98
CA ALA A 80 1.49 -4.12 -1.95
C ALA A 80 1.56 -3.22 -0.71
N LEU A 81 2.77 -2.84 -0.30
CA LEU A 81 2.98 -2.01 0.87
C LEU A 81 2.44 -0.58 0.67
N ILE A 82 2.68 0.05 -0.48
CA ILE A 82 2.15 1.39 -0.76
C ILE A 82 0.61 1.37 -0.76
N ILE A 83 -0.01 0.37 -1.39
CA ILE A 83 -1.48 0.21 -1.34
C ILE A 83 -1.95 0.02 0.10
N THR A 84 -1.23 -0.76 0.91
CA THR A 84 -1.57 -0.99 2.33
C THR A 84 -1.50 0.30 3.15
N ILE A 85 -0.44 1.10 2.98
CA ILE A 85 -0.28 2.39 3.68
C ILE A 85 -1.38 3.36 3.24
N PHE A 86 -1.63 3.47 1.94
CA PHE A 86 -2.70 4.30 1.40
C PHE A 86 -4.07 3.94 2.01
N LEU A 87 -4.41 2.65 2.06
CA LEU A 87 -5.66 2.18 2.68
C LEU A 87 -5.71 2.46 4.19
N ARG A 88 -4.57 2.36 4.89
CA ARG A 88 -4.48 2.76 6.30
C ARG A 88 -4.76 4.24 6.47
N ASP A 89 -4.19 5.08 5.60
CA ASP A 89 -4.38 6.53 5.64
C ASP A 89 -5.81 6.94 5.33
N LEU A 90 -6.46 6.30 4.34
CA LEU A 90 -7.89 6.49 4.09
C LEU A 90 -8.76 6.10 5.30
N SER A 91 -8.40 5.01 5.99
CA SER A 91 -9.08 4.60 7.21
C SER A 91 -8.94 5.64 8.32
N ALA A 92 -7.76 6.25 8.46
CA ALA A 92 -7.50 7.32 9.42
C ALA A 92 -8.28 8.59 9.07
N GLU A 93 -8.17 9.04 7.80
CA GLU A 93 -8.76 10.27 7.29
C GLU A 93 -10.28 10.28 7.45
N TYR A 94 -10.95 9.21 7.02
CA TYR A 94 -12.40 9.12 7.09
C TYR A 94 -12.92 8.53 8.41
N GLY A 95 -12.02 8.03 9.27
CA GLY A 95 -12.41 7.37 10.51
C GLY A 95 -13.20 6.07 10.30
N ILE A 96 -12.99 5.40 9.17
CA ILE A 96 -13.76 4.23 8.71
C ILE A 96 -13.01 2.91 8.90
N ARG A 97 -13.73 1.81 8.68
CA ARG A 97 -13.17 0.46 8.65
C ARG A 97 -12.77 0.07 7.23
N ILE A 98 -11.54 -0.40 7.06
CA ILE A 98 -11.04 -0.94 5.80
C ILE A 98 -10.47 -2.34 6.04
N LEU A 99 -10.84 -3.29 5.18
CA LEU A 99 -10.34 -4.66 5.22
C LEU A 99 -9.47 -4.92 3.99
N LEU A 100 -8.25 -5.36 4.22
CA LEU A 100 -7.31 -5.83 3.21
C LEU A 100 -7.13 -7.34 3.35
N LYS A 101 -7.25 -8.07 2.24
CA LYS A 101 -7.01 -9.53 2.17
C LYS A 101 -5.98 -9.82 1.09
N ASP A 102 -4.98 -10.59 1.46
CA ASP A 102 -3.90 -11.07 0.62
C ASP A 102 -3.70 -12.57 0.89
N GLY A 103 -4.53 -13.41 0.28
CA GLY A 103 -4.64 -14.83 0.62
C GLY A 103 -3.32 -15.60 0.50
N ASP A 104 -2.47 -15.18 -0.43
CA ASP A 104 -1.20 -15.82 -0.76
C ASP A 104 0.01 -15.14 -0.11
N HIS A 105 -0.21 -14.20 0.83
CA HIS A 105 0.89 -13.54 1.52
C HIS A 105 1.78 -14.58 2.26
N PRO A 106 3.11 -14.56 2.10
CA PRO A 106 4.00 -15.54 2.73
C PRO A 106 3.93 -15.53 4.26
N LEU A 107 3.78 -14.35 4.85
CA LEU A 107 3.50 -14.17 6.28
C LEU A 107 2.00 -14.26 6.56
N ALA A 108 1.57 -15.29 7.29
CA ALA A 108 0.17 -15.53 7.62
C ALA A 108 -0.52 -14.34 8.29
N LYS A 109 0.18 -13.64 9.20
CA LYS A 109 -0.33 -12.45 9.90
C LYS A 109 -0.64 -11.26 8.99
N LEU A 110 -0.10 -11.23 7.77
CA LEU A 110 -0.33 -10.16 6.79
C LEU A 110 -1.35 -10.57 5.72
N ARG A 111 -1.85 -11.82 5.73
CA ARG A 111 -2.88 -12.28 4.78
C ARG A 111 -4.21 -11.58 4.97
N ARG A 112 -4.43 -10.99 6.14
CA ARG A 112 -5.62 -10.22 6.46
C ARG A 112 -5.22 -9.09 7.39
N LEU A 113 -5.41 -7.86 6.93
CA LEU A 113 -5.24 -6.65 7.74
C LEU A 113 -6.56 -5.92 7.79
N GLU A 114 -6.91 -5.41 8.96
CA GLU A 114 -8.08 -4.59 9.16
C GLU A 114 -7.64 -3.28 9.79
N PHE A 115 -8.05 -2.17 9.21
CA PHE A 115 -7.79 -0.84 9.74
C PHE A 115 -9.09 -0.24 10.24
N VAL A 116 -9.04 0.33 11.44
CA VAL A 116 -10.14 1.07 12.06
C VAL A 116 -9.55 2.40 12.52
N LYS A 117 -9.96 3.49 11.87
CA LYS A 117 -9.43 4.83 12.15
C LYS A 117 -7.89 4.90 12.04
N GLY A 118 -7.32 4.18 11.07
CA GLY A 118 -5.87 4.17 10.83
C GLY A 118 -5.06 3.17 11.66
N SER A 119 -5.66 2.53 12.65
CA SER A 119 -4.96 1.55 13.51
C SER A 119 -5.44 0.12 13.24
N LEU A 120 -4.59 -0.85 13.57
CA LEU A 120 -5.00 -2.25 13.62
C LEU A 120 -5.98 -2.47 14.79
N PRO A 121 -6.77 -3.56 14.81
CA PRO A 121 -7.74 -3.80 15.88
C PRO A 121 -7.08 -4.00 17.24
N THR A 122 -5.80 -4.33 17.27
CA THR A 122 -4.96 -4.41 18.46
C THR A 122 -4.52 -3.05 19.01
N GLY A 123 -4.82 -1.95 18.32
CA GLY A 123 -4.37 -0.59 18.63
C GLY A 123 -2.97 -0.25 18.11
N LEU A 124 -2.25 -1.23 17.52
CA LEU A 124 -0.91 -1.02 16.96
C LEU A 124 -0.97 -0.26 15.63
N SER A 125 0.09 0.49 15.32
CA SER A 125 0.29 1.03 13.98
C SER A 125 0.69 -0.08 13.00
N LEU A 126 0.52 0.19 11.70
CA LEU A 126 1.02 -0.70 10.65
C LEU A 126 2.55 -0.82 10.73
N GLU A 127 3.22 0.30 10.97
CA GLU A 127 4.67 0.46 11.05
C GLU A 127 5.24 -0.44 12.16
N ASP A 128 4.61 -0.50 13.34
CA ASP A 128 5.05 -1.39 14.43
C ASP A 128 5.01 -2.89 14.03
N VAL A 129 4.07 -3.26 13.16
CA VAL A 129 3.96 -4.63 12.65
C VAL A 129 5.01 -4.92 11.57
N LEU A 130 5.41 -3.90 10.80
CA LEU A 130 6.40 -3.94 9.74
C LEU A 130 7.85 -3.77 10.23
N ALA A 131 8.07 -3.06 11.34
CA ALA A 131 9.37 -2.64 11.90
C ALA A 131 10.35 -3.77 12.25
N LYS A 132 9.96 -5.01 12.00
CA LYS A 132 10.82 -6.19 12.15
C LYS A 132 11.68 -6.48 10.92
N ARG A 133 11.34 -5.99 9.72
CA ARG A 133 12.08 -6.33 8.48
C ARG A 133 12.06 -5.20 7.45
N PRO A 134 13.15 -4.98 6.70
CA PRO A 134 13.12 -4.12 5.52
C PRO A 134 12.30 -4.76 4.40
N VAL A 135 11.65 -3.92 3.60
CA VAL A 135 11.04 -4.29 2.33
C VAL A 135 12.10 -4.20 1.23
N ILE A 136 12.20 -5.24 0.40
CA ILE A 136 13.23 -5.34 -0.63
C ILE A 136 12.56 -5.16 -1.99
N LYS A 137 12.98 -4.13 -2.73
CA LYS A 137 12.64 -3.94 -4.14
C LYS A 137 13.84 -4.34 -5.00
N LYS A 138 13.61 -5.21 -6.00
CA LYS A 138 14.62 -5.55 -7.01
C LYS A 138 14.39 -4.75 -8.28
N VAL A 139 15.42 -4.07 -8.79
CA VAL A 139 15.35 -3.25 -10.00
C VAL A 139 16.62 -3.51 -10.81
N GLU A 140 16.49 -4.05 -12.02
CA GLU A 140 17.63 -4.26 -12.94
C GLU A 140 18.83 -5.03 -12.31
N GLY A 141 18.55 -5.99 -11.43
CA GLY A 141 19.56 -6.76 -10.71
C GLY A 141 20.01 -6.13 -9.38
N GLU A 142 19.76 -4.84 -9.19
CA GLU A 142 20.03 -4.12 -7.95
C GLU A 142 18.94 -4.29 -6.91
N ARG A 143 19.30 -4.12 -5.64
CA ARG A 143 18.40 -4.25 -4.48
C ARG A 143 18.30 -2.92 -3.74
N ILE A 144 17.09 -2.40 -3.66
CA ILE A 144 16.73 -1.27 -2.80
C ILE A 144 16.07 -1.82 -1.55
N LEU A 145 16.55 -1.40 -0.38
CA LEU A 145 16.00 -1.75 0.92
C LEU A 145 15.22 -0.56 1.47
N PHE A 146 13.96 -0.75 1.83
CA PHE A 146 13.14 0.24 2.52
C PHE A 146 12.92 -0.18 3.96
N TYR A 147 13.18 0.73 4.89
CA TYR A 147 13.04 0.52 6.32
C TYR A 147 11.89 1.39 6.82
N PRO A 148 10.85 0.79 7.44
CA PRO A 148 9.75 1.56 7.98
C PRO A 148 10.20 2.45 9.14
N PRO A 149 9.42 3.49 9.47
CA PRO A 149 9.58 4.24 10.71
C PRO A 149 9.68 3.28 11.90
N THR A 150 10.46 3.67 12.91
CA THR A 150 10.77 2.87 14.11
C THR A 150 11.63 1.61 13.90
N PHE A 151 11.98 1.25 12.66
CA PHE A 151 12.91 0.15 12.38
C PHE A 151 14.29 0.42 13.00
N ARG A 152 14.78 -0.56 13.77
CA ARG A 152 16.13 -0.53 14.36
C ARG A 152 17.03 -1.49 13.60
N LEU A 153 18.07 -0.96 12.96
CA LEU A 153 19.08 -1.77 12.26
C LEU A 153 19.86 -2.63 13.28
N HIS A 154 20.23 -2.01 14.39
CA HIS A 154 20.81 -2.67 15.57
C HIS A 154 20.15 -2.11 16.83
N SER A 155 20.20 -2.86 17.93
CA SER A 155 19.52 -2.53 19.19
C SER A 155 19.86 -1.13 19.73
N GLN A 156 21.02 -0.59 19.37
CA GLN A 156 21.54 0.71 19.82
C GLN A 156 21.23 1.89 18.89
N SER A 157 20.74 1.66 17.67
CA SER A 157 20.41 2.76 16.77
C SER A 157 19.10 3.44 17.21
N PRO A 158 19.05 4.79 17.27
CA PRO A 158 17.80 5.48 17.54
C PRO A 158 16.80 5.18 16.41
N PRO A 159 15.52 4.96 16.72
CA PRO A 159 14.49 4.84 15.70
C PRO A 159 14.37 6.15 14.93
N SER A 160 14.26 6.08 13.60
CA SER A 160 13.91 7.24 12.77
C SER A 160 12.38 7.38 12.70
N PRO A 161 11.84 8.62 12.77
CA PRO A 161 10.43 8.86 12.47
C PRO A 161 10.12 8.77 10.96
N GLU A 162 11.16 8.83 10.11
CA GLU A 162 11.05 8.81 8.65
C GLU A 162 11.30 7.41 8.06
N TRP A 163 10.88 7.20 6.81
CA TRP A 163 11.27 6.05 6.03
C TRP A 163 12.75 6.15 5.67
N ALA A 164 13.53 5.11 5.94
CA ALA A 164 14.89 5.03 5.44
C ALA A 164 14.93 4.16 4.17
N TYR A 165 15.85 4.46 3.26
CA TYR A 165 16.13 3.61 2.13
C TYR A 165 17.62 3.42 1.92
N ALA A 166 18.03 2.25 1.43
CA ALA A 166 19.41 1.94 1.12
C ALA A 166 19.56 1.27 -0.24
N LEU A 167 20.55 1.72 -1.01
CA LEU A 167 20.93 1.19 -2.32
C LEU A 167 22.41 1.49 -2.58
N CYS A 168 23.14 0.58 -3.25
CA CYS A 168 24.55 0.76 -3.62
C CYS A 168 25.47 1.23 -2.47
N GLY A 169 25.23 0.76 -1.23
CA GLY A 169 25.99 1.15 -0.04
C GLY A 169 25.66 2.53 0.54
N ILE A 170 24.76 3.29 -0.08
CA ILE A 170 24.26 4.58 0.39
C ILE A 170 22.97 4.39 1.17
N ARG A 171 22.77 5.20 2.20
CA ARG A 171 21.52 5.28 2.97
C ARG A 171 21.03 6.71 3.07
N ALA A 172 19.74 6.91 2.88
CA ALA A 172 19.06 8.19 3.01
C ALA A 172 17.66 8.00 3.62
N TYR A 173 16.94 9.11 3.80
CA TYR A 173 15.64 9.16 4.48
C TYR A 173 14.66 10.01 3.68
N ALA A 174 13.38 9.67 3.79
CA ALA A 174 12.29 10.48 3.25
C ALA A 174 11.05 10.39 4.16
N PRO A 175 10.19 11.41 4.20
CA PRO A 175 8.99 11.41 5.04
C PRO A 175 8.05 10.25 4.74
N THR A 176 7.89 9.86 3.47
CA THR A 176 6.99 8.78 3.05
C THR A 176 7.72 7.67 2.29
N LEU A 177 7.13 6.46 2.26
CA LEU A 177 7.65 5.36 1.44
C LEU A 177 7.66 5.71 -0.06
N MET A 178 6.66 6.46 -0.52
CA MET A 178 6.55 6.84 -1.94
C MET A 178 7.67 7.80 -2.35
N GLU A 179 7.98 8.80 -1.53
CA GLU A 179 9.13 9.68 -1.74
C GLU A 179 10.45 8.93 -1.63
N ALA A 180 10.59 8.05 -0.63
CA ALA A 180 11.78 7.21 -0.47
C ALA A 180 12.02 6.37 -1.74
N GLU A 181 10.97 5.80 -2.30
CA GLU A 181 11.06 5.02 -3.53
C GLU A 181 11.41 5.88 -4.75
N GLN A 182 10.76 7.04 -4.91
CA GLN A 182 11.04 7.96 -6.02
C GLN A 182 12.50 8.42 -6.02
N GLU A 183 13.03 8.84 -4.86
CA GLU A 183 14.43 9.26 -4.74
C GLU A 183 15.39 8.08 -4.91
N ALA A 184 15.07 6.89 -4.40
CA ALA A 184 15.89 5.70 -4.62
C ALA A 184 15.99 5.31 -6.11
N LEU A 185 14.87 5.36 -6.84
CA LEU A 185 14.85 5.08 -8.29
C LEU A 185 15.57 6.16 -9.10
N LYS A 186 15.49 7.43 -8.66
CA LYS A 186 16.25 8.54 -9.26
C LYS A 186 17.76 8.36 -9.07
N MET A 187 18.19 8.00 -7.85
CA MET A 187 19.60 7.70 -7.56
C MET A 187 20.09 6.51 -8.41
N LEU A 188 19.32 5.42 -8.45
CA LEU A 188 19.67 4.23 -9.24
C LEU A 188 19.84 4.56 -10.73
N ARG A 189 18.91 5.35 -11.30
CA ARG A 189 19.05 5.84 -12.68
C ARG A 189 20.32 6.68 -12.83
N GLY A 190 20.62 7.56 -11.88
CA GLY A 190 21.86 8.35 -11.88
C GLY A 190 23.13 7.50 -11.91
N PHE A 191 23.20 6.42 -11.11
CA PHE A 191 24.33 5.49 -11.13
C PHE A 191 24.50 4.77 -12.47
N GLY A 192 23.40 4.40 -13.13
CA GLY A 192 23.44 3.83 -14.48
C GLY A 192 24.05 4.76 -15.54
N HIS A 193 24.03 6.09 -15.32
CA HIS A 193 24.66 7.07 -16.21
C HIS A 193 26.14 7.34 -15.86
N LEU A 194 26.57 7.08 -14.62
CA LEU A 194 27.94 7.29 -14.15
C LEU A 194 28.88 6.09 -14.42
N GLY A 195 28.30 4.92 -14.74
CA GLY A 195 29.04 3.69 -15.07
C GLY A 195 29.23 3.43 -16.57
N ARG A 196 29.00 4.44 -17.42
CA ARG A 196 29.30 4.40 -18.87
C ARG A 196 30.37 5.41 -19.24
#